data_AF-A0A7K5FTJ8-F1
#
_entry.id   AF-A0A7K5FTJ8-F1
#
_cell.length_a   1.000
_cell.length_b   1.000
_cell.length_c   1.000
_cell.angle_alpha   90.00
_cell.angle_beta   90.00
_cell.angle_gamma   90.00
#
_symmetry.space_group_name_H-M   'P 1'
#
loop_
_entity.id
_entity.type
_entity.pdbx_description
1 polymer ?
#
loop_
_entity_poly.entity_id
_entity_poly.type
_entity_poly.pdbx_seq_one_letter_code
_entity_poly.pdbx_strand_id
1 'polypeptide(L)'
;MAQSVVYADLKFTASPPLAVPSCPAAPDEDDSPYENVLLGTVPAEPSPGRWPRHWRVPMGPLPTSLMVLLVLLVVATVALGTCYWQVTRSLRDASREHAAEQGRLEQELSAREQRLEQTRLELARARAELGRAWRDGNSSRAALELGDMELGRARQELAELHRDVQRLQGELNSSQSTVASLRACVNTECCPLGWVLYRGKCLFISVEKKTWEDSHQYCQRKSAQLLVQGDWPSWIMP
;
A
#
# COMPACT_ATOMS: atom_id res chain seq x y z
N MET A 1 22.06 14.60 0.24
CA MET A 1 21.73 14.63 1.68
C MET A 1 20.83 13.43 1.96
N ALA A 2 21.40 12.34 2.48
CA ALA A 2 20.68 11.10 2.75
C ALA A 2 20.19 11.13 4.20
N GLN A 3 18.87 11.04 4.41
CA GLN A 3 18.29 10.91 5.75
C GLN A 3 18.25 9.43 6.12
N SER A 4 19.12 9.03 7.04
CA SER A 4 19.09 7.71 7.68
C SER A 4 17.96 7.68 8.70
N VAL A 5 16.92 6.88 8.45
CA VAL A 5 15.87 6.62 9.45
C VAL A 5 16.23 5.33 10.19
N VAL A 6 16.48 5.44 11.49
CA VAL A 6 16.69 4.30 12.39
C VAL A 6 15.31 3.86 12.88
N TYR A 7 14.87 2.66 12.51
CA TYR A 7 13.65 2.06 13.03
C TYR A 7 14.01 1.09 14.15
N ALA A 8 13.35 1.21 15.30
CA ALA A 8 13.47 0.27 16.42
C ALA A 8 12.22 -0.61 16.46
N ASP A 9 12.41 -1.92 16.29
CA ASP A 9 11.36 -2.93 16.35
C ASP A 9 11.22 -3.40 17.82
N LEU A 10 10.05 -3.20 18.43
CA LEU A 10 9.76 -3.70 19.79
C LEU A 10 9.15 -5.10 19.69
N LYS A 11 10.01 -6.10 19.89
CA LYS A 11 9.63 -7.52 19.96
C LYS A 11 9.27 -7.87 21.40
N PHE A 12 7.99 -8.08 21.69
CA PHE A 12 7.56 -8.59 22.99
C PHE A 12 7.95 -10.08 23.10
N THR A 13 8.85 -10.39 24.03
CA THR A 13 9.15 -11.76 24.42
C THR A 13 8.01 -12.29 25.27
N ALA A 14 7.32 -13.33 24.79
CA ALA A 14 6.44 -14.12 25.64
C ALA A 14 7.29 -14.90 26.64
N SER A 15 7.10 -14.65 27.93
CA SER A 15 7.72 -15.45 28.99
C SER A 15 7.06 -16.83 29.08
N PRO A 16 7.80 -17.90 29.44
CA PRO A 16 7.28 -19.27 29.45
C PRO A 16 6.40 -19.55 30.67
N PRO A 17 5.51 -20.56 30.62
CA PRO A 17 4.76 -21.00 31.78
C PRO A 17 5.65 -21.88 32.67
N LEU A 18 5.88 -21.46 33.91
CA LEU A 18 6.43 -22.33 34.94
C LEU A 18 5.27 -23.05 35.65
N ALA A 19 5.13 -24.34 35.36
CA ALA A 19 4.71 -25.35 36.34
C ALA A 19 5.79 -25.43 37.43
N VAL A 20 5.58 -25.74 38.72
CA VAL A 20 4.86 -26.79 39.49
C VAL A 20 5.04 -26.38 41.01
N PRO A 21 4.67 -27.09 42.12
CA PRO A 21 3.76 -28.22 42.40
C PRO A 21 2.85 -28.06 43.67
N SER A 22 1.88 -29.00 43.82
CA SER A 22 1.24 -29.57 45.05
C SER A 22 1.14 -28.83 46.41
N CYS A 23 -0.13 -28.56 46.82
CA CYS A 23 -0.86 -28.65 48.13
C CYS A 23 -0.15 -28.41 49.51
N PRO A 24 -0.86 -28.11 50.64
CA PRO A 24 -2.32 -28.01 50.91
C PRO A 24 -2.80 -26.80 51.78
N ALA A 25 -4.14 -26.71 51.94
CA ALA A 25 -4.92 -26.23 53.10
C ALA A 25 -5.03 -24.71 53.44
N ALA A 26 -6.28 -24.22 53.38
CA ALA A 26 -6.91 -23.08 54.09
C ALA A 26 -6.36 -21.66 53.73
N PRO A 27 -7.17 -20.58 53.68
CA PRO A 27 -8.10 -20.18 54.75
C PRO A 27 -9.53 -19.81 54.29
N ASP A 28 -10.45 -20.02 55.22
CA ASP A 28 -11.79 -19.42 55.26
C ASP A 28 -11.63 -18.10 56.03
N GLU A 29 -11.84 -16.96 55.37
CA GLU A 29 -11.85 -15.62 55.99
C GLU A 29 -13.30 -15.14 56.04
N ASP A 30 -14.01 -15.63 57.05
CA ASP A 30 -15.27 -15.08 57.54
C ASP A 30 -14.92 -14.02 58.60
N ASP A 31 -14.85 -12.76 58.18
CA ASP A 31 -14.62 -11.63 59.09
C ASP A 31 -15.98 -11.05 59.51
N SER A 32 -16.55 -11.66 60.56
CA SER A 32 -17.78 -11.26 61.23
C SER A 32 -17.44 -10.56 62.55
N PRO A 33 -17.72 -9.26 62.74
CA PRO A 33 -17.48 -8.59 63.99
C PRO A 33 -18.79 -8.43 64.77
N TYR A 34 -19.07 -9.33 65.72
CA TYR A 34 -19.83 -8.97 66.92
C TYR A 34 -19.34 -9.80 68.12
N GLU A 35 -18.80 -9.08 69.10
CA GLU A 35 -18.30 -9.59 70.37
C GLU A 35 -19.42 -10.22 71.22
N ASN A 36 -19.10 -11.36 71.83
CA ASN A 36 -19.88 -11.96 72.90
C ASN A 36 -19.42 -11.37 74.24
N VAL A 37 -20.33 -10.75 75.00
CA VAL A 37 -20.03 -10.28 76.36
C VAL A 37 -20.06 -11.46 77.34
N LEU A 38 -18.96 -11.62 78.09
CA LEU A 38 -18.80 -12.58 79.18
C LEU A 38 -19.79 -12.31 80.34
N LEU A 39 -20.42 -13.38 80.82
CA LEU A 39 -20.98 -13.45 82.17
C LEU A 39 -19.84 -13.68 83.19
N GLY A 40 -19.68 -12.75 84.14
CA GLY A 40 -18.89 -12.95 85.35
C GLY A 40 -19.73 -13.60 86.46
N THR A 41 -19.11 -14.50 87.22
CA THR A 41 -19.72 -15.30 88.30
C THR A 41 -19.06 -15.02 89.66
N VAL A 42 -19.82 -15.36 90.72
CA VAL A 42 -19.48 -15.76 92.12
C VAL A 42 -19.17 -14.64 93.15
N PRO A 43 -19.34 -14.81 94.51
CA PRO A 43 -20.09 -15.79 95.31
C PRO A 43 -20.96 -15.26 96.50
N ALA A 44 -21.81 -16.19 96.97
CA ALA A 44 -22.09 -16.62 98.36
C ALA A 44 -23.04 -15.86 99.33
N GLU A 45 -23.83 -16.72 99.97
CA GLU A 45 -24.85 -16.61 101.01
C GLU A 45 -24.40 -15.95 102.33
N PRO A 46 -25.33 -15.44 103.18
CA PRO A 46 -25.93 -16.33 104.19
C PRO A 46 -27.41 -16.06 104.58
N SER A 47 -28.12 -17.13 104.96
CA SER A 47 -29.32 -17.16 105.84
C SER A 47 -29.02 -16.67 107.29
N PRO A 48 -29.98 -16.31 108.18
CA PRO A 48 -31.31 -16.92 108.32
C PRO A 48 -32.50 -16.02 108.75
N GLY A 49 -33.71 -16.47 108.39
CA GLY A 49 -34.83 -16.58 109.35
C GLY A 49 -35.91 -15.48 109.38
N ARG A 50 -37.14 -15.98 109.57
CA ARG A 50 -38.35 -15.33 110.13
C ARG A 50 -39.35 -14.73 109.11
N TRP A 51 -40.33 -15.56 108.73
CA TRP A 51 -41.70 -15.11 108.37
C TRP A 51 -42.27 -14.34 109.58
N PRO A 52 -43.12 -13.28 109.43
CA PRO A 52 -44.30 -13.36 108.57
C PRO A 52 -44.76 -12.03 107.93
N ARG A 53 -45.83 -12.18 107.14
CA ARG A 53 -46.90 -11.22 106.81
C ARG A 53 -46.95 -10.85 105.34
N HIS A 54 -48.20 -10.90 104.91
CA HIS A 54 -48.72 -10.82 103.56
C HIS A 54 -48.02 -9.75 102.72
N TRP A 55 -47.60 -10.15 101.52
CA TRP A 55 -47.30 -9.20 100.46
C TRP A 55 -48.63 -8.54 100.07
N ARG A 56 -48.96 -7.45 100.75
CA ARG A 56 -49.98 -6.52 100.27
C ARG A 56 -49.39 -5.94 99.00
N VAL A 57 -49.86 -6.42 97.84
CA VAL A 57 -49.73 -5.72 96.57
C VAL A 57 -50.15 -4.27 96.83
N PRO A 58 -49.28 -3.27 96.66
CA PRO A 58 -49.74 -1.89 96.62
C PRO A 58 -50.59 -1.79 95.35
N MET A 59 -51.91 -1.82 95.52
CA MET A 59 -52.87 -1.43 94.50
C MET A 59 -52.77 0.10 94.33
N GLY A 60 -51.60 0.58 93.88
CA GLY A 60 -51.47 1.88 93.20
C GLY A 60 -52.03 1.75 91.78
N PRO A 61 -52.32 2.84 91.07
CA PRO A 61 -53.17 2.80 89.87
C PRO A 61 -52.53 1.99 88.72
N LEU A 62 -52.81 0.69 88.67
CA LEU A 62 -52.55 -0.20 87.53
C LEU A 62 -52.91 0.40 86.16
N PRO A 63 -54.01 1.19 85.99
CA PRO A 63 -54.27 1.84 84.71
C PRO A 63 -53.23 2.90 84.33
N THR A 64 -52.66 3.68 85.26
CA THR A 64 -51.71 4.75 84.88
C THR A 64 -50.35 4.18 84.48
N SER A 65 -49.89 3.10 85.12
CA SER A 65 -48.64 2.42 84.73
C SER A 65 -48.76 1.74 83.36
N LEU A 66 -49.92 1.14 83.05
CA LEU A 66 -50.21 0.54 81.75
C LEU A 66 -50.27 1.62 80.65
N MET A 67 -50.90 2.75 80.93
CA MET A 67 -50.96 3.89 80.01
C MET A 67 -49.57 4.47 79.71
N VAL A 68 -48.67 4.56 80.71
CA VAL A 68 -47.28 4.99 80.49
C VAL A 68 -46.50 3.98 79.64
N LEU A 69 -46.64 2.68 79.88
CA LEU A 69 -46.01 1.62 79.07
C LEU A 69 -46.49 1.68 77.61
N LEU A 70 -47.80 1.89 77.40
CA LEU A 70 -48.39 2.03 76.06
C LEU A 70 -47.80 3.24 75.32
N VAL A 71 -47.65 4.39 76.00
CA VAL A 71 -47.04 5.59 75.42
C VAL A 71 -45.58 5.34 75.03
N LEU A 72 -44.79 4.67 75.86
CA LEU A 72 -43.41 4.32 75.54
C LEU A 72 -43.30 3.39 74.32
N LEU A 73 -44.21 2.41 74.19
CA LEU A 73 -44.29 1.53 73.03
C LEU A 73 -44.65 2.29 71.74
N VAL A 74 -45.54 3.28 71.83
CA VAL A 74 -45.88 4.13 70.67
C VAL A 74 -44.68 4.98 70.26
N VAL A 75 -43.97 5.58 71.21
CA VAL A 75 -42.74 6.35 70.90
C VAL A 75 -41.69 5.45 70.26
N ALA A 76 -41.49 4.23 70.78
CA ALA A 76 -40.54 3.27 70.22
C ALA A 76 -40.89 2.85 68.78
N THR A 77 -42.17 2.57 68.49
CA THR A 77 -42.59 2.19 67.13
C THR A 77 -42.49 3.36 66.14
N VAL A 78 -42.80 4.58 66.57
CA VAL A 78 -42.60 5.79 65.75
C VAL A 78 -41.12 6.01 65.48
N ALA A 79 -40.26 5.90 66.51
CA ALA A 79 -38.81 6.03 66.35
C ALA A 79 -38.25 4.99 65.37
N LEU A 80 -38.60 3.72 65.54
CA LEU A 80 -38.21 2.64 64.62
C LEU A 80 -38.75 2.88 63.20
N GLY A 81 -39.98 3.36 63.06
CA GLY A 81 -40.58 3.73 61.77
C GLY A 81 -39.80 4.83 61.07
N THR A 82 -39.38 5.88 61.80
CA THR A 82 -38.55 6.96 61.23
C THR A 82 -37.14 6.48 60.86
N CYS A 83 -36.51 5.65 61.68
CA CYS A 83 -35.20 5.05 61.38
C CYS A 83 -35.28 4.14 60.14
N TYR A 84 -36.30 3.27 60.08
CA TYR A 84 -36.53 2.39 58.94
C TYR A 84 -36.78 3.20 57.66
N TRP A 85 -37.63 4.23 57.73
CA TRP A 85 -37.88 5.12 56.60
C TRP A 85 -36.61 5.85 56.15
N GLN A 86 -35.79 6.33 57.09
CA GLN A 86 -34.54 7.04 56.79
C GLN A 86 -33.52 6.12 56.11
N VAL A 87 -33.29 4.91 56.63
CA VAL A 87 -32.37 3.93 56.02
C VAL A 87 -32.88 3.52 54.64
N THR A 88 -34.17 3.25 54.51
CA THR A 88 -34.76 2.87 53.21
C THR A 88 -34.64 4.02 52.21
N ARG A 89 -34.79 5.27 52.65
CA ARG A 89 -34.59 6.46 51.81
C ARG A 89 -33.12 6.61 51.40
N SER A 90 -32.19 6.49 52.35
CA SER A 90 -30.75 6.54 52.10
C SER A 90 -30.31 5.50 51.07
N LEU A 91 -30.76 4.24 51.23
CA LEU A 91 -30.51 3.16 50.27
C LEU A 91 -31.11 3.46 48.89
N ARG A 92 -32.33 4.01 48.83
CA ARG A 92 -32.93 4.41 47.55
C ARG A 92 -32.14 5.52 46.88
N ASP A 93 -31.68 6.52 47.63
CA ASP A 93 -30.91 7.63 47.07
C ASP A 93 -29.54 7.15 46.56
N ALA A 94 -28.80 6.33 47.33
CA ALA A 94 -27.56 5.69 46.88
C ALA A 94 -27.75 4.79 45.64
N SER A 95 -28.86 4.02 45.59
CA SER A 95 -29.18 3.18 44.42
C SER A 95 -29.44 3.99 43.15
N ARG A 96 -30.03 5.20 43.29
CA ARG A 96 -30.28 6.10 42.17
C ARG A 96 -29.01 6.75 41.66
N GLU A 97 -28.11 7.14 42.56
CA GLU A 97 -26.79 7.68 42.19
C GLU A 97 -25.99 6.66 41.39
N HIS A 98 -25.89 5.42 41.87
CA HIS A 98 -25.22 4.35 41.12
C HIS A 98 -25.90 4.03 39.79
N ALA A 99 -27.24 4.01 39.73
CA ALA A 99 -27.94 3.81 38.47
C ALA A 99 -27.67 4.96 37.47
N ALA A 100 -27.56 6.19 37.94
CA ALA A 100 -27.22 7.35 37.11
C ALA A 100 -25.76 7.31 36.64
N GLU A 101 -24.83 6.94 37.52
CA GLU A 101 -23.41 6.75 37.19
C GLU A 101 -23.21 5.62 36.19
N GLN A 102 -23.87 4.48 36.41
CA GLN A 102 -23.81 3.34 35.49
C GLN A 102 -24.38 3.74 34.12
N GLY A 103 -25.54 4.41 34.09
CA GLY A 103 -26.09 4.91 32.83
C GLY A 103 -25.16 5.90 32.11
N ARG A 104 -24.48 6.78 32.87
CA ARG A 104 -23.49 7.70 32.31
C ARG A 104 -22.28 6.96 31.74
N LEU A 105 -21.73 5.97 32.44
CA LEU A 105 -20.59 5.18 31.98
C LEU A 105 -20.95 4.33 30.76
N GLU A 106 -22.13 3.70 30.76
CA GLU A 106 -22.65 2.97 29.59
C GLU A 106 -22.81 3.90 28.38
N GLN A 107 -23.25 5.14 28.59
CA GLN A 107 -23.33 6.15 27.53
C GLN A 107 -21.94 6.57 27.03
N GLU A 108 -20.96 6.74 27.93
CA GLU A 108 -19.58 7.06 27.53
C GLU A 108 -18.92 5.89 26.78
N LEU A 109 -19.13 4.65 27.22
CA LEU A 109 -18.63 3.45 26.55
C LEU A 109 -19.25 3.27 25.17
N SER A 110 -20.57 3.34 25.06
CA SER A 110 -21.26 3.23 23.76
C SER A 110 -20.83 4.34 22.79
N ALA A 111 -20.64 5.57 23.27
CA ALA A 111 -20.09 6.65 22.44
C ALA A 111 -18.64 6.38 21.99
N ARG A 112 -17.79 5.81 22.87
CA ARG A 112 -16.42 5.42 22.51
C ARG A 112 -16.39 4.27 21.53
N GLU A 113 -17.24 3.26 21.71
CA GLU A 113 -17.39 2.13 20.80
C GLU A 113 -17.82 2.61 19.41
N GLN A 114 -18.82 3.49 19.34
CA GLN A 114 -19.26 4.09 18.07
C GLN A 114 -18.13 4.86 17.38
N ARG A 115 -17.33 5.64 18.14
CA ARG A 115 -16.15 6.34 17.59
C ARG A 115 -15.10 5.36 17.07
N LEU A 116 -14.83 4.28 17.81
CA LEU A 116 -13.90 3.24 17.37
C LEU A 116 -14.38 2.55 16.09
N GLU A 117 -15.66 2.19 16.01
CA GLU A 117 -16.24 1.60 14.80
C GLU A 117 -16.21 2.57 13.62
N GLN A 118 -16.51 3.85 13.86
CA GLN A 118 -16.41 4.88 12.83
C GLN A 118 -14.97 5.00 12.30
N THR A 119 -13.98 5.10 13.19
CA THR A 119 -12.57 5.17 12.77
C THR A 119 -12.13 3.90 12.04
N ARG A 120 -12.57 2.71 12.47
CA ARG A 120 -12.29 1.45 11.75
C ARG A 120 -12.83 1.48 10.33
N LEU A 121 -14.06 1.95 10.13
CA LEU A 121 -14.67 2.09 8.81
C LEU A 121 -13.92 3.12 7.95
N GLU A 122 -13.53 4.25 8.52
CA GLU A 122 -12.73 5.28 7.84
C GLU A 122 -11.36 4.73 7.40
N LEU A 123 -10.66 4.02 8.29
CA LEU A 123 -9.40 3.35 7.94
C LEU A 123 -9.60 2.29 6.84
N ALA A 124 -10.68 1.52 6.88
CA ALA A 124 -10.99 0.53 5.86
C ALA A 124 -11.24 1.18 4.49
N ARG A 125 -11.97 2.30 4.46
CA ARG A 125 -12.20 3.09 3.23
C ARG A 125 -10.89 3.67 2.70
N ALA A 126 -10.09 4.31 3.55
CA ALA A 126 -8.81 4.88 3.15
C ALA A 126 -7.85 3.81 2.60
N ARG A 127 -7.79 2.63 3.22
CA ARG A 127 -7.00 1.49 2.71
C ARG A 127 -7.49 1.00 1.35
N ALA A 128 -8.81 0.92 1.15
CA ALA A 128 -9.39 0.53 -0.14
C ALA A 128 -9.10 1.56 -1.24
N GLU A 129 -9.15 2.86 -0.92
CA GLU A 129 -8.79 3.95 -1.83
C GLU A 129 -7.32 3.93 -2.21
N LEU A 130 -6.42 3.79 -1.23
CA LEU A 130 -4.99 3.62 -1.48
C LEU A 130 -4.72 2.38 -2.35
N GLY A 131 -5.41 1.27 -2.07
CA GLY A 131 -5.31 0.06 -2.88
C GLY A 131 -5.77 0.25 -4.33
N ARG A 132 -6.82 1.06 -4.56
CA ARG A 132 -7.27 1.43 -5.91
C ARG A 132 -6.22 2.32 -6.60
N ALA A 133 -5.83 3.42 -5.97
CA ALA A 133 -4.84 4.35 -6.51
C ALA A 133 -3.51 3.67 -6.84
N TRP A 134 -3.08 2.72 -6.00
CA TRP A 134 -1.86 1.93 -6.26
C TRP A 134 -2.01 1.03 -7.48
N ARG A 135 -3.15 0.33 -7.63
CA ARG A 135 -3.41 -0.49 -8.83
C ARG A 135 -3.48 0.34 -10.09
N ASP A 136 -4.17 1.48 -10.04
CA ASP A 136 -4.30 2.40 -11.17
C ASP A 136 -2.93 2.97 -11.55
N GLY A 137 -2.11 3.36 -10.56
CA GLY A 137 -0.74 3.79 -10.77
C GLY A 137 0.15 2.70 -11.36
N ASN A 138 0.03 1.47 -10.87
CA ASN A 138 0.80 0.33 -11.40
C ASN A 138 0.38 -0.04 -12.82
N SER A 139 -0.93 -0.01 -13.13
CA SER A 139 -1.46 -0.22 -14.47
C SER A 139 -1.00 0.89 -15.43
N SER A 140 -1.03 2.14 -14.99
CA SER A 140 -0.54 3.28 -15.76
C SER A 140 0.95 3.15 -16.04
N ARG A 141 1.74 2.69 -15.05
CA ARG A 141 3.17 2.43 -15.21
C ARG A 141 3.44 1.33 -16.24
N ALA A 142 2.70 0.22 -16.18
CA ALA A 142 2.85 -0.86 -17.16
C ALA A 142 2.49 -0.40 -18.59
N ALA A 143 1.46 0.44 -18.74
CA ALA A 143 1.09 1.02 -20.03
C ALA A 143 2.18 1.98 -20.57
N LEU A 144 2.81 2.77 -19.69
CA LEU A 144 3.95 3.62 -20.06
C LEU A 144 5.16 2.79 -20.48
N GLU A 145 5.49 1.73 -19.74
CA GLU A 145 6.60 0.83 -20.11
C GLU A 145 6.37 0.18 -21.48
N LEU A 146 5.13 -0.21 -21.80
CA LEU A 146 4.78 -0.71 -23.13
C LEU A 146 4.96 0.39 -24.21
N GLY A 147 4.47 1.60 -23.95
CA GLY A 147 4.64 2.74 -24.86
C GLY A 147 6.11 3.10 -25.10
N ASP A 148 6.95 3.03 -24.06
CA ASP A 148 8.39 3.27 -24.17
C ASP A 148 9.07 2.22 -25.06
N MET A 149 8.65 0.96 -24.97
CA MET A 149 9.15 -0.11 -25.84
C MET A 149 8.76 0.11 -27.31
N GLU A 150 7.52 0.53 -27.57
CA GLU A 150 7.05 0.88 -28.92
C GLU A 150 7.79 2.09 -29.48
N LEU A 151 7.98 3.15 -28.67
CA LEU A 151 8.75 4.33 -29.04
C LEU A 151 10.22 3.97 -29.32
N GLY A 152 10.79 3.05 -28.53
CA GLY A 152 12.13 2.49 -28.75
C GLY A 152 12.24 1.78 -30.10
N ARG A 153 11.26 0.94 -30.45
CA ARG A 153 11.20 0.26 -31.76
C ARG A 153 11.07 1.26 -32.90
N ALA A 154 10.15 2.22 -32.81
CA ALA A 154 9.95 3.24 -33.84
C ALA A 154 11.23 4.09 -34.06
N ARG A 155 11.98 4.38 -32.98
CA ARG A 155 13.28 5.07 -33.09
C ARG A 155 14.33 4.22 -33.81
N GLN A 156 14.35 2.91 -33.58
CA GLN A 156 15.26 2.00 -34.29
C GLN A 156 14.93 1.93 -35.78
N GLU A 157 13.65 1.75 -36.12
CA GLU A 157 13.18 1.75 -37.52
C GLU A 157 13.52 3.06 -38.23
N LEU A 158 13.33 4.20 -37.56
CA LEU A 158 13.71 5.50 -38.10
C LEU A 158 15.24 5.62 -38.32
N ALA A 159 16.04 5.06 -37.41
CA ALA A 159 17.49 5.04 -37.54
C ALA A 159 17.96 4.14 -38.69
N GLU A 160 17.30 3.01 -38.93
CA GLU A 160 17.56 2.12 -40.07
C GLU A 160 17.18 2.81 -41.39
N LEU A 161 15.98 3.37 -41.47
CA LEU A 161 15.53 4.12 -42.64
C LEU A 161 16.49 5.28 -42.96
N HIS A 162 16.98 5.97 -41.92
CA HIS A 162 17.97 7.03 -42.11
C HIS A 162 19.29 6.52 -42.72
N ARG A 163 19.79 5.37 -42.26
CA ARG A 163 21.00 4.75 -42.84
C ARG A 163 20.78 4.31 -44.29
N ASP A 164 19.61 3.76 -44.60
CA ASP A 164 19.28 3.35 -45.96
C ASP A 164 19.19 4.56 -46.89
N VAL A 165 18.61 5.66 -46.44
CA VAL A 165 18.63 6.93 -47.20
C VAL A 165 20.07 7.39 -47.46
N GLN A 166 20.94 7.38 -46.45
CA GLN A 166 22.35 7.73 -46.65
C GLN A 166 23.06 6.79 -47.63
N ARG A 167 22.79 5.48 -47.57
CA ARG A 167 23.34 4.47 -48.50
C ARG A 167 22.90 4.76 -49.94
N LEU A 168 21.60 4.90 -50.16
CA LEU A 168 21.03 5.20 -51.48
C LEU A 168 21.56 6.52 -52.03
N GLN A 169 21.74 7.53 -51.16
CA GLN A 169 22.33 8.80 -51.57
C GLN A 169 23.80 8.63 -51.98
N GLY A 170 24.57 7.79 -51.29
CA GLY A 170 25.92 7.42 -51.69
C GLY A 170 25.97 6.70 -53.04
N GLU A 171 25.08 5.73 -53.27
CA GLU A 171 24.97 5.00 -54.54
C GLU A 171 24.56 5.92 -55.70
N LEU A 172 23.63 6.85 -55.45
CA LEU A 172 23.21 7.84 -56.43
C LEU A 172 24.36 8.78 -56.79
N ASN A 173 25.12 9.26 -55.81
CA ASN A 173 26.29 10.11 -56.05
C ASN A 173 27.37 9.38 -56.86
N SER A 174 27.62 8.10 -56.56
CA SER A 174 28.55 7.25 -57.31
C SER A 174 28.09 7.08 -58.77
N SER A 175 26.82 6.73 -58.97
CA SER A 175 26.20 6.59 -60.29
C SER A 175 26.18 7.90 -61.07
N GLN A 176 25.95 9.02 -60.39
CA GLN A 176 26.01 10.34 -61.00
C GLN A 176 27.44 10.66 -61.46
N SER A 177 28.46 10.31 -60.68
CA SER A 177 29.87 10.47 -61.04
C SER A 177 30.26 9.62 -62.25
N THR A 178 29.85 8.35 -62.29
CA THR A 178 30.13 7.48 -63.45
C THR A 178 29.45 8.00 -64.71
N VAL A 179 28.18 8.42 -64.62
CA VAL A 179 27.46 9.05 -65.75
C VAL A 179 28.14 10.36 -66.17
N ALA A 180 28.58 11.20 -65.22
CA ALA A 180 29.28 12.44 -65.53
C ALA A 180 30.61 12.17 -66.24
N SER A 181 31.38 11.16 -65.81
CA SER A 181 32.63 10.73 -66.45
C SER A 181 32.39 10.19 -67.86
N LEU A 182 31.38 9.33 -68.04
CA LEU A 182 30.98 8.84 -69.37
C LEU A 182 30.53 9.99 -70.28
N ARG A 183 29.80 10.97 -69.75
CA ARG A 183 29.39 12.17 -70.49
C ARG A 183 30.56 13.07 -70.84
N ALA A 184 31.54 13.22 -69.95
CA ALA A 184 32.79 13.91 -70.25
C ALA A 184 33.51 13.20 -71.40
N CYS A 185 33.49 11.87 -71.46
CA CYS A 185 34.01 11.13 -72.61
C CYS A 185 33.27 11.36 -73.93
N VAL A 186 32.01 11.77 -73.88
CA VAL A 186 31.26 12.18 -75.08
C VAL A 186 31.67 13.60 -75.52
N ASN A 187 32.04 14.47 -74.58
CA ASN A 187 32.31 15.88 -74.82
C ASN A 187 33.81 16.25 -74.94
N THR A 188 34.71 15.38 -74.50
CA THR A 188 36.18 15.51 -74.61
C THR A 188 36.76 14.26 -75.26
N GLU A 189 37.86 14.41 -76.00
CA GLU A 189 38.45 13.37 -76.89
C GLU A 189 38.83 12.07 -76.15
N CYS A 190 37.87 11.18 -75.90
CA CYS A 190 38.13 9.84 -75.31
C CYS A 190 38.77 8.85 -76.28
N CYS A 191 39.28 9.34 -77.42
CA CYS A 191 40.03 8.56 -78.36
C CYS A 191 41.53 8.85 -78.24
N PRO A 192 42.40 7.85 -78.49
CA PRO A 192 43.84 8.08 -78.52
C PRO A 192 44.21 9.16 -79.54
N LEU A 193 45.33 9.84 -79.34
CA LEU A 193 45.84 10.85 -80.27
C LEU A 193 45.89 10.30 -81.72
N GLY A 194 45.30 11.05 -82.66
CA GLY A 194 45.21 10.67 -84.08
C GLY A 194 43.99 9.80 -84.44
N TRP A 195 43.06 9.58 -83.51
CA TRP A 195 41.78 8.91 -83.75
C TRP A 195 40.62 9.90 -83.66
N VAL A 196 39.59 9.72 -84.47
CA VAL A 196 38.41 10.57 -84.53
C VAL A 196 37.24 9.89 -83.82
N LEU A 197 36.65 10.55 -82.83
CA LEU A 197 35.43 10.06 -82.19
C LEU A 197 34.23 10.28 -83.11
N TYR A 198 33.54 9.19 -83.46
CA TYR A 198 32.30 9.24 -84.23
C TYR A 198 31.28 8.29 -83.62
N ARG A 199 30.12 8.83 -83.20
CA ARG A 199 29.02 8.06 -82.58
C ARG A 199 29.47 7.10 -81.47
N GLY A 200 30.41 7.53 -80.62
CA GLY A 200 30.92 6.74 -79.50
C GLY A 200 31.97 5.68 -79.86
N LYS A 201 32.43 5.62 -81.12
CA LYS A 201 33.52 4.76 -81.58
C LYS A 201 34.71 5.60 -82.03
N CYS A 202 35.92 5.14 -81.75
CA CYS A 202 37.15 5.77 -82.22
C CYS A 202 37.53 5.22 -83.59
N LEU A 203 37.61 6.09 -84.59
CA LEU A 203 37.98 5.77 -85.97
C LEU A 203 39.40 6.22 -86.26
N PHE A 204 40.22 5.34 -86.82
CA PHE A 204 41.55 5.69 -87.32
C PHE A 204 41.54 5.77 -88.84
N ILE A 205 42.00 6.89 -89.40
CA ILE A 205 42.10 7.09 -90.83
C ILE A 205 43.59 7.07 -91.20
N SER A 206 44.03 6.03 -91.89
CA SER A 206 45.41 5.92 -92.38
C SER A 206 45.69 6.96 -93.47
N VAL A 207 46.81 7.67 -93.35
CA VAL A 207 47.29 8.59 -94.39
C VAL A 207 47.81 7.82 -95.61
N GLU A 208 48.34 6.61 -95.39
CA GLU A 208 48.85 5.73 -96.44
C GLU A 208 47.74 4.84 -97.00
N LYS A 209 47.70 4.71 -98.34
CA LYS A 209 46.88 3.71 -99.01
C LYS A 209 47.54 2.34 -98.90
N LYS A 210 46.76 1.34 -98.48
CA LYS A 210 47.19 -0.05 -98.33
C LYS A 210 46.21 -0.96 -99.07
N THR A 211 46.64 -2.18 -99.42
CA THR A 211 45.70 -3.19 -99.93
C THR A 211 44.70 -3.57 -98.84
N TRP A 212 43.62 -4.27 -99.20
CA TRP A 212 42.63 -4.70 -98.21
C TRP A 212 43.26 -5.56 -97.10
N GLU A 213 44.07 -6.55 -97.49
CA GLU A 213 44.76 -7.46 -96.57
C GLU A 213 45.74 -6.70 -95.67
N ASP A 214 46.55 -5.81 -96.26
CA ASP A 214 47.50 -4.99 -95.50
C ASP A 214 46.78 -4.04 -94.53
N SER A 215 45.63 -3.49 -94.92
CA SER A 215 44.80 -2.62 -94.08
C SER A 215 44.22 -3.39 -92.90
N HIS A 216 43.74 -4.61 -93.15
CA HIS A 216 43.20 -5.49 -92.13
C HIS A 216 44.26 -5.85 -91.09
N GLN A 217 45.45 -6.29 -91.53
CA GLN A 217 46.59 -6.58 -90.64
C GLN A 217 47.10 -5.32 -89.91
N TYR A 218 47.05 -4.15 -90.56
CA TYR A 218 47.43 -2.89 -89.94
C TYR A 218 46.48 -2.50 -88.80
N CYS A 219 45.17 -2.63 -89.00
CA CYS A 219 44.18 -2.43 -87.94
C CYS A 219 44.39 -3.42 -86.79
N GLN A 220 44.60 -4.71 -87.07
CA GLN A 220 44.86 -5.72 -86.04
C GLN A 220 46.11 -5.40 -85.20
N ARG A 221 47.20 -4.94 -85.83
CA ARG A 221 48.43 -4.50 -85.13
C ARG A 221 48.19 -3.29 -84.22
N LYS A 222 47.19 -2.46 -84.52
CA LYS A 222 46.75 -1.33 -83.69
C LYS A 222 45.63 -1.72 -82.69
N SER A 223 45.39 -3.01 -82.50
CA SER A 223 44.31 -3.53 -81.64
C SER A 223 42.93 -2.99 -82.04
N ALA A 224 42.69 -2.81 -83.34
CA ALA A 224 41.46 -2.31 -83.92
C ALA A 224 40.96 -3.21 -85.05
N GLN A 225 39.70 -3.01 -85.43
CA GLN A 225 39.07 -3.73 -86.53
C GLN A 225 38.98 -2.83 -87.77
N LEU A 226 39.25 -3.41 -88.95
CA LEU A 226 39.08 -2.68 -90.21
C LEU A 226 37.59 -2.38 -90.41
N LEU A 227 37.25 -1.11 -90.65
CA LEU A 227 35.88 -0.71 -90.91
C LEU A 227 35.45 -1.21 -92.30
N VAL A 228 34.42 -2.05 -92.34
CA VAL A 228 33.83 -2.57 -93.58
C VAL A 228 32.50 -1.88 -93.84
N GLN A 229 32.32 -1.36 -95.04
CA GLN A 229 31.06 -0.74 -95.46
C GLN A 229 29.99 -1.84 -95.61
N GLY A 230 28.90 -1.72 -94.86
CA GLY A 230 27.73 -2.60 -94.92
C GLY A 230 26.47 -1.81 -94.64
N ASP A 231 25.30 -2.42 -94.89
CA ASP A 231 23.99 -1.81 -94.62
C ASP A 231 23.70 -1.81 -93.11
N TRP A 232 24.31 -0.87 -92.39
CA TRP A 232 24.13 -0.74 -90.95
C TRP A 232 23.11 0.37 -90.63
N PRO A 233 22.18 0.14 -89.67
CA PRO A 233 21.34 1.22 -89.14
C PRO A 233 22.21 2.35 -88.60
N SER A 234 21.74 3.59 -88.73
CA SER A 234 22.53 4.77 -88.34
C SER A 234 23.09 4.72 -86.90
N TRP A 235 22.46 3.99 -85.98
CA TRP A 235 22.88 3.84 -84.58
C TRP A 235 23.74 2.59 -84.29
N ILE A 236 24.09 1.77 -85.28
CA ILE A 236 24.93 0.57 -85.12
C ILE A 236 26.10 0.69 -86.10
N MET A 237 27.26 1.15 -85.64
CA MET A 237 28.53 0.83 -86.32
C MET A 237 29.11 -0.39 -85.59
N PRO A 238 29.62 -1.41 -86.31
CA PRO A 238 30.26 -2.58 -85.70
C PRO A 238 31.27 -2.20 -84.61
#